data_AF-A0A1V4YCX9-F1
#
_entry.id   AF-A0A1V4YCX9-F1
#
_cell.length_a   1.000
_cell.length_b   1.000
_cell.length_c   1.000
_cell.angle_alpha   90.00
_cell.angle_beta   90.00
_cell.angle_gamma   90.00
#
_symmetry.space_group_name_H-M   'P 1'
#
loop_
_entity.id
_entity.type
_entity.pdbx_description
1 polymer ?
#
loop_
_entity_poly.entity_id
_entity_poly.type
_entity_poly.pdbx_seq_one_letter_code
_entity_poly.pdbx_strand_id
1 'polypeptide(L)'
;MSKKDTVSSLRIDSEIRDIFLNTQIFHKKSLSDALYEGMIQIVREVSPVQILDMDIEAARKRVSDLEASRPHVLQIEEMNKTKVCQSTTSVVDSIFLEQRESRLQDKSLISMMNRGVEPSWDRFYFKCGFQSSAEAKNWFWSEAMKRGLVK
;
A
#
# COMPACT_ATOMS: atom_id res chain seq x y z
N MET A 1 4.88 -24.60 0.20
CA MET A 1 5.11 -26.02 0.55
C MET A 1 5.36 -26.09 2.05
N SER A 2 4.44 -26.68 2.80
CA SER A 2 4.55 -26.83 4.26
C SER A 2 5.64 -27.86 4.58
N LYS A 3 6.69 -27.47 5.30
CA LYS A 3 7.68 -28.42 5.83
C LYS A 3 6.93 -29.31 6.83
N LYS A 4 6.72 -30.59 6.49
CA LYS A 4 6.23 -31.59 7.44
C LYS A 4 7.32 -31.78 8.48
N ASP A 5 7.04 -31.38 9.72
CA ASP A 5 7.88 -31.72 10.86
C ASP A 5 8.01 -33.24 10.93
N THR A 6 9.22 -33.72 10.71
CA THR A 6 9.51 -35.15 10.65
C THR A 6 9.63 -35.63 12.09
N VAL A 7 8.54 -36.18 12.65
CA VAL A 7 8.56 -36.76 13.99
C VAL A 7 9.52 -37.96 13.99
N SER A 8 10.70 -37.75 14.55
CA SER A 8 11.75 -38.74 14.66
C SER A 8 11.67 -39.38 16.05
N SER A 9 11.48 -40.70 16.12
CA SER A 9 11.47 -41.41 17.40
C SER A 9 12.91 -41.60 17.90
N LEU A 10 13.24 -40.97 19.02
CA LEU A 10 14.53 -41.09 19.69
C LEU A 10 14.42 -42.10 20.83
N ARG A 11 15.37 -43.04 20.91
CA ARG A 11 15.46 -43.96 22.06
C ARG A 11 16.33 -43.33 23.13
N ILE A 12 15.79 -43.20 24.33
CA ILE A 12 16.47 -42.65 25.51
C ILE A 12 16.45 -43.75 26.57
N ASP A 13 17.56 -43.90 27.27
CA ASP A 13 17.65 -44.80 28.41
C ASP A 13 16.57 -44.46 29.45
N SER A 14 15.87 -45.49 29.96
CA SER A 14 14.76 -45.31 30.90
C SER A 14 15.22 -44.68 32.21
N GLU A 15 16.40 -45.02 32.72
CA GLU A 15 16.90 -44.47 33.98
C GLU A 15 17.19 -42.98 33.84
N ILE A 16 17.84 -42.58 32.74
CA ILE A 16 18.14 -41.17 32.45
C ILE A 16 16.85 -40.37 32.28
N ARG A 17 15.88 -40.92 31.54
CA ARG A 17 14.57 -40.28 31.35
C ARG A 17 13.88 -40.05 32.68
N ASP A 18 13.86 -41.06 33.55
CA ASP A 18 13.15 -40.99 34.82
C ASP A 18 13.84 -40.01 35.79
N ILE A 19 15.18 -39.94 35.81
CA ILE A 19 15.94 -38.91 36.54
C ILE A 19 15.58 -37.50 36.05
N PHE A 20 15.55 -37.31 34.72
CA PHE A 20 15.18 -36.02 34.13
C PHE A 20 13.76 -35.60 34.50
N LEU A 21 12.79 -36.50 34.38
CA LEU A 21 11.40 -36.22 34.76
C LEU A 21 11.26 -35.89 36.25
N ASN A 22 11.98 -36.59 37.12
CA ASN A 22 11.96 -36.33 38.56
C ASN A 22 12.63 -35.00 38.95
N THR A 23 13.50 -34.46 38.10
CA THR A 23 14.17 -33.17 38.34
C THR A 23 13.53 -32.00 37.60
N GLN A 24 12.42 -32.25 36.89
CA GLN A 24 11.70 -31.25 36.09
C GLN A 24 11.26 -30.02 36.89
N ILE A 25 10.97 -30.20 38.18
CA ILE A 25 10.62 -29.11 39.09
C ILE A 25 11.71 -28.02 39.21
N PHE A 26 12.98 -28.38 39.01
CA PHE A 26 14.12 -27.47 39.15
C PHE A 26 14.41 -26.70 37.86
N HIS A 27 14.42 -27.40 36.71
CA HIS A 27 14.79 -26.80 35.43
C HIS A 27 13.60 -26.34 34.58
N LYS A 28 12.36 -26.78 34.90
CA LYS A 28 11.10 -26.36 34.25
C LYS A 28 11.07 -26.55 32.73
N LYS A 29 11.88 -27.45 32.20
CA LYS A 29 11.95 -27.76 30.76
C LYS A 29 11.24 -29.07 30.47
N SER A 30 10.59 -29.16 29.30
CA SER A 30 10.11 -30.45 28.80
C SER A 30 11.31 -31.29 28.31
N LEU A 31 11.11 -32.61 28.22
CA LEU A 31 12.14 -33.51 27.71
C LEU A 31 12.52 -33.18 26.27
N SER A 32 11.55 -32.79 25.43
CA SER A 32 11.82 -32.37 24.05
C SER A 32 12.67 -31.10 23.99
N ASP A 33 12.38 -30.10 24.82
CA ASP A 33 13.13 -28.84 24.81
C ASP A 33 14.58 -29.07 25.24
N ALA A 34 14.79 -29.88 26.29
CA ALA A 34 16.12 -30.20 26.77
C ALA A 34 16.94 -31.01 25.76
N LEU A 35 16.33 -31.98 25.07
CA LEU A 35 17.00 -32.73 24.01
C LEU A 35 17.35 -31.83 22.84
N TYR A 36 16.43 -30.96 22.43
CA TYR A 36 16.68 -30.00 21.34
C TYR A 36 17.84 -29.05 21.68
N GLU A 37 17.83 -28.47 22.88
CA GLU A 37 18.92 -27.60 23.34
C GLU A 37 20.25 -28.35 23.46
N GLY A 38 20.24 -29.58 24.01
CA GLY A 38 21.43 -30.41 24.14
C GLY A 38 22.02 -30.78 22.78
N MET A 39 21.18 -31.12 21.80
CA MET A 39 21.62 -31.35 20.42
C MET A 39 22.23 -30.08 19.83
N ILE A 40 21.60 -28.91 20.00
CA ILE A 40 22.16 -27.63 19.54
C ILE A 40 23.53 -27.39 20.18
N GLN A 41 23.65 -27.62 21.48
CA GLN A 41 24.92 -27.41 22.20
C GLN A 41 26.02 -28.31 21.65
N ILE A 42 25.75 -29.60 21.47
CA ILE A 42 26.73 -30.54 20.90
C ILE A 42 27.15 -30.10 19.51
N VAL A 43 26.21 -29.73 18.64
CA VAL A 43 26.54 -29.30 17.28
C VAL A 43 27.37 -28.01 17.30
N ARG A 44 27.08 -27.08 18.22
CA ARG A 44 27.87 -25.84 18.43
C ARG A 44 29.30 -26.11 18.90
N GLU A 45 29.50 -27.11 19.75
CA GLU A 45 30.82 -27.45 20.26
C GLU A 45 31.65 -28.24 19.23
N VAL A 46 31.02 -29.17 18.51
CA VAL A 46 31.71 -30.08 17.58
C VAL A 46 31.92 -29.45 16.20
N SER A 47 30.97 -28.65 15.73
CA SER A 47 30.95 -28.13 14.35
C SER A 47 30.54 -26.64 14.27
N PRO A 48 31.23 -25.74 15.00
CA PRO A 48 30.85 -24.32 15.06
C PRO A 48 30.94 -23.62 13.70
N VAL A 49 31.93 -23.98 12.88
CA VAL A 49 32.12 -23.39 11.54
C VAL A 49 30.98 -23.78 10.62
N GLN A 50 30.58 -25.05 10.62
CA GLN A 50 29.48 -25.52 9.78
C GLN A 50 28.14 -24.90 10.17
N ILE A 51 27.90 -24.67 11.47
CA ILE A 51 26.70 -23.91 11.90
C ILE A 51 26.76 -22.49 11.34
N LEU A 52 27.90 -21.82 11.47
CA LEU A 52 28.04 -20.46 10.95
C LEU A 52 27.81 -20.42 9.44
N ASP A 53 28.33 -21.39 8.69
CA ASP A 53 28.10 -21.52 7.25
C ASP A 53 26.62 -21.74 6.92
N MET A 54 25.93 -22.60 7.67
CA MET A 54 24.48 -22.81 7.53
C MET A 54 23.67 -21.55 7.84
N ASP A 55 24.06 -20.80 8.88
CA ASP A 55 23.41 -19.54 9.26
C ASP A 55 23.64 -18.47 8.18
N ILE A 56 24.86 -18.40 7.62
CA ILE A 56 25.20 -17.53 6.48
C ILE A 56 24.34 -17.89 5.27
N GLU A 57 24.21 -19.18 4.94
CA GLU A 57 23.41 -19.63 3.81
C GLU A 57 21.91 -19.31 4.02
N ALA A 58 21.39 -19.54 5.22
CA ALA A 58 20.03 -19.18 5.58
C ALA A 58 19.78 -17.67 5.49
N ALA A 59 20.74 -16.85 5.93
CA ALA A 59 20.65 -15.40 5.82
C ALA A 59 20.69 -14.94 4.35
N ARG A 60 21.60 -15.49 3.53
CA ARG A 60 21.67 -15.22 2.09
C ARG A 60 20.35 -15.55 1.40
N LYS A 61 19.73 -16.67 1.75
CA LYS A 61 18.41 -17.03 1.22
C LYS A 61 17.34 -16.01 1.60
N ARG A 62 17.28 -15.58 2.87
CA ARG A 62 16.32 -14.54 3.32
C ARG A 62 16.52 -13.22 2.57
N VAL A 63 17.77 -12.82 2.33
CA VAL A 63 18.08 -11.62 1.54
C VAL A 63 17.58 -11.79 0.11
N SER A 64 17.87 -12.93 -0.53
CA SER A 64 17.38 -13.23 -1.88
C SER A 64 15.84 -13.21 -1.97
N ASP A 65 15.14 -13.76 -0.98
CA ASP A 65 13.67 -13.75 -0.92
C ASP A 65 13.13 -12.31 -0.80
N LEU A 66 13.78 -11.48 0.02
CA LEU A 66 13.43 -10.06 0.16
C LEU A 66 13.68 -9.28 -1.14
N GLU A 67 14.82 -9.49 -1.79
CA GLU A 67 15.15 -8.88 -3.08
C GLU A 67 14.14 -9.28 -4.16
N ALA A 68 13.72 -10.54 -4.18
CA ALA A 68 12.67 -11.02 -5.09
C ALA A 68 11.30 -10.38 -4.81
N SER A 69 11.00 -10.02 -3.56
CA SER A 69 9.74 -9.35 -3.19
C SER A 69 9.75 -7.83 -3.43
N ARG A 70 10.94 -7.21 -3.50
CA ARG A 70 11.12 -5.77 -3.74
C ARG A 70 10.36 -5.21 -4.95
N PRO A 71 10.37 -5.82 -6.16
CA PRO A 71 9.64 -5.30 -7.31
C PRO A 71 8.12 -5.22 -7.08
N HIS A 72 7.54 -6.20 -6.37
CA HIS A 72 6.11 -6.19 -6.05
C HIS A 72 5.74 -5.01 -5.13
N VAL A 73 6.59 -4.72 -4.14
CA VAL A 73 6.38 -3.56 -3.26
C VAL A 73 6.50 -2.24 -4.02
N LEU A 74 7.49 -2.12 -4.92
CA LEU A 74 7.64 -0.93 -5.77
C LEU A 74 6.42 -0.71 -6.67
N GLN A 75 5.87 -1.78 -7.25
CA GLN A 75 4.64 -1.70 -8.05
C GLN A 75 3.45 -1.20 -7.22
N ILE A 76 3.31 -1.68 -5.97
CA ILE A 76 2.27 -1.20 -5.06
C ILE A 76 2.46 0.30 -4.76
N GLU A 77 3.68 0.74 -4.48
CA GLU A 77 3.96 2.16 -4.23
C GLU A 77 3.61 3.03 -5.44
N GLU A 78 3.95 2.60 -6.65
CA GLU A 78 3.63 3.31 -7.89
C GLU A 78 2.11 3.36 -8.16
N MET A 79 1.40 2.26 -7.92
CA MET A 79 -0.06 2.23 -7.99
C MET A 79 -0.72 3.15 -6.95
N ASN A 80 -0.15 3.25 -5.75
CA ASN A 80 -0.67 4.16 -4.72
C ASN A 80 -0.40 5.62 -5.06
N LYS A 81 0.77 5.95 -5.63
CA LYS A 81 1.07 7.32 -6.11
C LYS A 81 0.11 7.76 -7.21
N THR A 82 -0.19 6.87 -8.17
CA THR A 82 -1.15 7.15 -9.24
C THR A 82 -2.58 7.31 -8.72
N LYS A 83 -3.01 6.48 -7.75
CA LYS A 83 -4.33 6.64 -7.10
C LYS A 83 -4.49 7.94 -6.32
N VAL A 84 -3.45 8.38 -5.59
CA VAL A 84 -3.46 9.66 -4.85
C VAL A 84 -3.50 10.85 -5.81
N CYS A 85 -2.86 10.74 -6.97
CA CYS A 85 -2.93 11.77 -8.01
C CYS A 85 -4.33 11.83 -8.66
N GLN A 86 -4.96 10.69 -8.93
CA GLN A 86 -6.32 10.66 -9.49
C GLN A 86 -7.42 11.13 -8.51
N SER A 87 -7.28 10.84 -7.22
CA SER A 87 -8.28 11.26 -6.22
C SER A 87 -8.29 12.77 -5.98
N THR A 88 -7.14 13.43 -6.09
CA THR A 88 -7.04 14.89 -5.96
C THR A 88 -7.59 15.62 -7.19
N THR A 89 -7.39 15.09 -8.41
CA THR A 89 -8.02 15.64 -9.62
C THR A 89 -9.55 15.51 -9.58
N SER A 90 -10.08 14.36 -9.13
CA SER A 90 -11.53 14.10 -9.09
C SER A 90 -12.32 15.02 -8.16
N VAL A 91 -11.77 15.41 -7.01
CA VAL A 91 -12.46 16.29 -6.04
C VAL A 91 -12.40 17.76 -6.48
N VAL A 92 -11.27 18.16 -7.09
CA VAL A 92 -11.11 19.51 -7.63
C VAL A 92 -12.02 19.73 -8.83
N ASP A 93 -12.13 18.73 -9.72
CA ASP A 93 -13.04 18.78 -10.86
C ASP A 93 -14.52 18.80 -10.45
N SER A 94 -14.91 18.09 -9.39
CA SER A 94 -16.31 18.12 -8.92
C SER A 94 -16.71 19.47 -8.32
N ILE A 95 -15.83 20.10 -7.55
CA ILE A 95 -16.06 21.45 -6.97
C ILE A 95 -16.18 22.49 -8.09
N PHE A 96 -15.31 22.44 -9.09
CA PHE A 96 -15.37 23.36 -10.22
C PHE A 96 -16.57 23.09 -11.13
N LEU A 97 -17.00 21.84 -11.28
CA LEU A 97 -18.19 21.48 -12.05
C LEU A 97 -19.45 22.11 -11.44
N GLU A 98 -19.65 22.01 -10.12
CA GLU A 98 -20.79 22.63 -9.44
C GLU A 98 -20.80 24.16 -9.60
N GLN A 99 -19.62 24.79 -9.50
CA GLN A 99 -19.47 26.24 -9.70
C GLN A 99 -19.79 26.65 -11.14
N ARG A 100 -19.35 25.85 -12.13
CA ARG A 100 -19.65 26.02 -13.55
C ARG A 100 -21.16 25.90 -13.83
N GLU A 101 -21.82 24.89 -13.25
CA GLU A 101 -23.26 24.70 -13.39
C GLU A 101 -24.08 25.81 -12.73
N SER A 102 -23.68 26.25 -11.53
CA SER A 102 -24.31 27.38 -10.84
C SER A 102 -24.26 28.66 -11.70
N ARG A 103 -23.14 28.90 -12.38
CA ARG A 103 -22.98 30.05 -13.28
C ARG A 103 -23.82 29.95 -14.55
N LEU A 104 -24.04 28.76 -15.09
CA LEU A 104 -24.94 28.54 -16.21
C LEU A 104 -26.41 28.79 -15.85
N GLN A 105 -26.78 28.71 -14.57
CA GLN A 105 -28.13 29.03 -14.11
C GLN A 105 -28.33 30.51 -13.74
N ASP A 106 -27.25 31.31 -13.76
CA ASP A 106 -27.30 32.73 -13.43
C ASP A 106 -27.99 33.52 -14.56
N LYS A 107 -29.25 33.87 -14.33
CA LYS A 107 -30.09 34.64 -15.27
C LYS A 107 -29.48 36.00 -15.64
N SER A 108 -28.67 36.60 -14.75
CA SER A 108 -28.01 37.87 -15.03
C SER A 108 -26.94 37.72 -16.10
N LEU A 109 -26.16 36.63 -16.02
CA LEU A 109 -25.10 36.31 -16.95
C LEU A 109 -25.68 35.96 -18.33
N ILE A 110 -26.72 35.11 -18.38
CA ILE A 110 -27.43 34.79 -19.63
C ILE A 110 -28.03 36.03 -20.28
N SER A 111 -28.62 36.93 -19.48
CA SER A 111 -29.22 38.19 -19.96
C SER A 111 -28.16 39.14 -20.55
N MET A 112 -26.98 39.26 -19.94
CA MET A 112 -25.86 40.03 -20.51
C MET A 112 -25.43 39.46 -21.86
N MET A 113 -25.30 38.14 -21.95
CA MET A 113 -24.88 37.44 -23.17
C MET A 113 -25.89 37.62 -24.32
N ASN A 114 -27.19 37.46 -24.04
CA ASN A 114 -28.25 37.69 -25.03
C ASN A 114 -28.34 39.16 -25.49
N ARG A 115 -27.78 40.10 -24.71
CA ARG A 115 -27.69 41.53 -25.05
C ARG A 115 -26.37 41.90 -25.73
N GLY A 116 -25.49 40.94 -26.00
CA GLY A 116 -24.17 41.18 -26.58
C GLY A 116 -23.19 41.90 -25.63
N VAL A 117 -23.48 41.90 -24.32
CA VAL A 117 -22.61 42.49 -23.30
C VAL A 117 -21.66 41.40 -22.79
N GLU A 118 -20.35 41.63 -22.91
CA GLU A 118 -19.35 40.66 -22.46
C GLU A 118 -19.24 40.64 -20.92
N PRO A 119 -19.42 39.49 -20.27
CA PRO A 119 -19.11 39.32 -18.86
C PRO A 119 -17.61 39.46 -18.59
N SER A 120 -17.27 39.70 -17.31
CA SER A 120 -15.87 39.63 -16.87
C SER A 120 -15.37 38.18 -16.86
N TRP A 121 -14.93 37.71 -18.03
CA TRP A 121 -14.37 36.36 -18.22
C TRP A 121 -13.15 36.12 -17.34
N ASP A 122 -12.35 37.16 -17.08
CA ASP A 122 -11.19 37.11 -16.19
C ASP A 122 -11.54 36.70 -14.76
N ARG A 123 -12.69 37.16 -14.26
CA ARG A 123 -13.19 36.77 -12.94
C ARG A 123 -13.90 35.42 -12.96
N PHE A 124 -14.46 35.04 -14.12
CA PHE A 124 -15.19 33.80 -14.31
C PHE A 124 -14.25 32.60 -14.39
N TYR A 125 -13.17 32.68 -15.19
CA TYR A 125 -12.28 31.54 -15.41
C TYR A 125 -11.57 31.13 -14.12
N PHE A 126 -11.09 32.10 -13.35
CA PHE A 126 -10.45 31.87 -12.05
C PHE A 126 -11.41 31.20 -11.05
N LYS A 127 -12.67 31.68 -10.99
CA LYS A 127 -13.68 31.14 -10.07
C LYS A 127 -14.24 29.79 -10.48
N CYS A 128 -14.02 29.34 -11.70
CA CYS A 128 -14.59 28.09 -12.21
C CYS A 128 -13.49 27.10 -12.63
N GLY A 129 -12.24 27.35 -12.22
CA GLY A 129 -11.12 26.43 -12.42
C GLY A 129 -10.77 26.19 -13.89
N PHE A 130 -11.00 27.18 -14.76
CA PHE A 130 -10.53 27.11 -16.15
C PHE A 130 -9.06 27.56 -16.23
N GLN A 131 -8.34 27.14 -17.26
CA GLN A 131 -6.94 27.52 -17.47
C GLN A 131 -6.82 28.91 -18.11
N SER A 132 -7.86 29.40 -18.77
CA SER A 132 -7.88 30.75 -19.37
C SER A 132 -9.29 31.33 -19.53
N SER A 133 -9.37 32.66 -19.67
CA SER A 133 -10.60 33.37 -20.03
C SER A 133 -11.20 32.90 -21.37
N ALA A 134 -10.34 32.53 -22.33
CA ALA A 134 -10.78 32.02 -23.64
C ALA A 134 -11.46 30.65 -23.52
N GLU A 135 -10.88 29.75 -22.71
CA GLU A 135 -11.46 28.43 -22.44
C GLU A 135 -12.82 28.54 -21.74
N ALA A 136 -12.90 29.39 -20.72
CA ALA A 136 -14.15 29.65 -20.00
C ALA A 136 -15.26 30.18 -20.93
N LYS A 137 -14.93 31.14 -21.81
CA LYS A 137 -15.85 31.71 -22.80
C LYS A 137 -16.36 30.65 -23.76
N ASN A 138 -15.46 29.84 -24.32
CA ASN A 138 -15.81 28.78 -25.26
C ASN A 138 -16.69 27.71 -24.62
N TRP A 139 -16.33 27.27 -23.41
CA TRP A 139 -17.12 26.31 -22.65
C TRP A 139 -18.52 26.84 -22.35
N PHE A 140 -18.63 28.08 -21.85
CA PHE A 140 -19.91 28.68 -21.50
C PHE A 140 -20.83 28.80 -22.72
N TRP A 141 -20.31 29.30 -23.85
CA TRP A 141 -21.10 29.41 -25.09
C TRP A 141 -21.56 28.03 -25.59
N SER A 142 -20.66 27.07 -25.66
CA SER A 142 -20.99 25.72 -26.10
C SER A 142 -22.10 25.09 -25.25
N GLU A 143 -21.98 25.20 -23.93
CA GLU A 143 -22.92 24.57 -23.00
C GLU A 143 -24.25 25.35 -22.91
N ALA A 144 -24.21 26.69 -23.01
CA ALA A 144 -25.41 27.52 -23.05
C ALA A 144 -26.21 27.33 -24.35
N MET A 145 -25.55 27.17 -25.51
CA MET A 145 -26.20 26.84 -26.78
C MET A 145 -26.81 25.43 -26.74
N LYS A 146 -26.06 24.45 -26.23
CA LYS A 146 -26.54 23.06 -26.08
C LYS A 146 -27.80 22.97 -25.21
N ARG A 147 -27.91 23.84 -24.19
CA ARG A 147 -29.06 23.94 -23.28
C ARG A 147 -30.15 24.92 -23.76
N GLY A 148 -29.97 25.57 -24.91
CA GLY A 148 -30.93 26.53 -25.47
C GLY A 148 -31.11 27.82 -24.65
N LEU A 149 -30.12 28.20 -23.84
CA LEU A 149 -30.16 29.37 -22.95
C LEU A 149 -29.79 30.68 -23.66
N VAL A 150 -29.02 30.57 -24.74
CA VAL A 150 -28.60 31.66 -25.62
C VAL A 150 -28.89 31.28 -27.06
N LYS A 151 -29.25 32.27 -27.90
CA LYS A 151 -29.60 32.10 -29.31
C LYS A 151 -28.46 32.49 -30.23
#